data_AF-A0A7J7I0H7-F1
#
_entry.id   AF-A0A7J7I0H7-F1
#
_cell.length_a   1.000
_cell.length_b   1.000
_cell.length_c   1.000
_cell.angle_alpha   90.00
_cell.angle_beta   90.00
_cell.angle_gamma   90.00
#
_symmetry.space_group_name_H-M   'P 1'
#
loop_
_entity.id
_entity.type
_entity.pdbx_description
1 polymer ?
#
loop_
_entity_poly.entity_id
_entity_poly.type
_entity_poly.pdbx_seq_one_letter_code
_entity_poly.pdbx_strand_id
1 'polypeptide(L)'
;MIGKLKTPSASASASASAPASACVSSALCSSHSNNINININSNNYKPHEASHHSHFPPRSPTKKPCLLLSNHTHIIKSQESKNHLSNELKFIRSQKRLSDLCTWAIGGPCNHFVQVVNQTQLLSALRYCHENSLRSMIIGKGSNCLFDDLGFDGCVILNQIGFLERIEPGMFRVGSGFRFNHLGILCSNEGFTGLEFAGGIPGTVGGAAYMNAGANGQETADVIDSIEIVTTEGKFQILNRTDLNFGYRTSPFQDMEDLAAIVAVTFQLKHSESARRRQQQYLERRRISQPVRERSAGSVFRNPSNSGVSAAELIERAGLKGHRVGGAMVSNIHANFFINSGGSTSEDMLELINLVKEMVYQKFGIQLKEEVLYVHPFCNSLNSNRDE
;
A
#
# COMPACT_ATOMS: atom_id res chain seq x y z
N MET A 1 -52.25 21.68 -35.80
CA MET A 1 -52.32 23.06 -35.24
C MET A 1 -50.92 23.39 -34.72
N ILE A 2 -50.07 24.02 -35.55
CA ILE A 2 -49.78 25.47 -35.53
C ILE A 2 -49.29 25.85 -34.11
N GLY A 3 -48.01 26.06 -33.81
CA GLY A 3 -46.98 26.78 -34.55
C GLY A 3 -46.71 28.09 -33.82
N LYS A 4 -45.52 28.26 -33.21
CA LYS A 4 -44.97 29.58 -32.88
C LYS A 4 -43.51 29.65 -33.28
N LEU A 5 -43.30 30.56 -34.22
CA LEU A 5 -42.07 30.96 -34.88
C LEU A 5 -41.38 32.08 -34.10
N LYS A 6 -40.06 32.14 -34.34
CA LYS A 6 -39.21 33.34 -34.49
C LYS A 6 -38.64 34.04 -33.25
N THR A 7 -37.33 33.82 -33.10
CA THR A 7 -36.29 34.79 -32.73
C THR A 7 -36.23 35.96 -33.75
N PRO A 8 -35.56 37.10 -33.44
CA PRO A 8 -34.11 37.18 -33.71
C PRO A 8 -33.26 38.05 -32.75
N SER A 9 -31.98 37.64 -32.70
CA SER A 9 -30.70 38.35 -32.50
C SER A 9 -30.63 39.82 -32.04
N ALA A 10 -29.69 40.09 -31.12
CA ALA A 10 -28.68 41.14 -31.29
C ALA A 10 -27.42 40.88 -30.44
N SER A 11 -26.27 41.00 -31.10
CA SER A 11 -24.89 40.93 -30.62
C SER A 11 -24.40 42.24 -30.01
N ALA A 12 -23.56 42.21 -28.98
CA ALA A 12 -22.53 43.24 -28.77
C ALA A 12 -21.38 42.72 -27.90
N SER A 13 -20.19 42.78 -28.48
CA SER A 13 -18.86 42.62 -27.90
C SER A 13 -18.46 43.81 -27.02
N ALA A 14 -17.74 43.57 -25.92
CA ALA A 14 -16.76 44.52 -25.40
C ALA A 14 -15.74 43.85 -24.47
N SER A 15 -14.47 44.06 -24.83
CA SER A 15 -13.22 43.78 -24.12
C SER A 15 -12.92 44.81 -23.02
N ALA A 16 -12.35 44.38 -21.89
CA ALA A 16 -11.44 45.15 -21.03
C ALA A 16 -10.84 44.17 -19.99
N SER A 17 -9.58 43.75 -20.12
CA SER A 17 -8.36 44.36 -19.55
C SER A 17 -8.37 44.52 -18.01
N ALA A 18 -7.35 43.91 -17.39
CA ALA A 18 -7.05 43.81 -15.96
C ALA A 18 -7.08 45.13 -15.16
N PRO A 19 -6.98 45.02 -13.81
CA PRO A 19 -5.65 45.26 -13.24
C PRO A 19 -5.24 44.27 -12.16
N ALA A 20 -3.93 44.11 -12.05
CA ALA A 20 -3.24 43.59 -10.87
C ALA A 20 -3.27 44.62 -9.73
N SER A 21 -3.41 44.17 -8.49
CA SER A 21 -2.98 44.93 -7.32
C SER A 21 -2.46 43.99 -6.23
N ALA A 22 -1.20 44.19 -5.90
CA ALA A 22 -0.56 43.70 -4.68
C ALA A 22 -0.95 44.56 -3.47
N CYS A 23 -1.04 43.94 -2.30
CA CYS A 23 -0.90 44.50 -0.94
C CYS A 23 -0.54 43.27 -0.05
N VAL A 24 0.64 43.10 0.55
CA VAL A 24 1.42 43.90 1.53
C VAL A 24 0.75 44.03 2.90
N SER A 25 1.53 43.65 3.94
CA SER A 25 1.47 43.95 5.39
C SER A 25 1.36 42.66 6.23
N SER A 26 2.43 42.10 6.79
CA SER A 26 3.29 42.53 7.92
C SER A 26 2.66 42.36 9.32
N ALA A 27 3.31 41.49 10.12
CA ALA A 27 3.43 41.48 11.59
C ALA A 27 4.48 40.38 11.89
N LEU A 28 5.74 40.61 12.28
CA LEU A 28 6.33 41.36 13.41
C LEU A 28 5.71 41.01 14.78
N CYS A 29 6.37 40.08 15.48
CA CYS A 29 6.70 40.11 16.91
C CYS A 29 7.70 38.95 17.17
N SER A 30 9.02 39.18 17.17
CA SER A 30 9.86 39.62 18.30
C SER A 30 9.95 38.63 19.47
N SER A 31 11.03 37.82 19.42
CA SER A 31 12.01 37.55 20.49
C SER A 31 11.55 37.53 21.94
N HIS A 32 11.69 36.37 22.60
CA HIS A 32 12.19 36.29 23.97
C HIS A 32 13.36 35.30 24.03
N SER A 33 14.54 35.88 24.18
CA SER A 33 15.79 35.24 24.56
C SER A 33 15.73 34.89 26.05
N ASN A 34 16.09 33.67 26.43
CA ASN A 34 16.55 33.40 27.78
C ASN A 34 17.90 32.67 27.71
N ASN A 35 18.93 33.43 28.07
CA ASN A 35 20.27 32.98 28.41
C ASN A 35 20.20 32.12 29.68
N ILE A 36 20.84 30.96 29.66
CA ILE A 36 21.47 30.40 30.86
C ILE A 36 22.88 29.98 30.46
N ASN A 37 23.84 30.61 31.14
CA ASN A 37 25.27 30.43 30.98
C ASN A 37 25.80 29.51 32.09
N ILE A 38 26.67 28.59 31.68
CA ILE A 38 27.86 28.07 32.37
C ILE A 38 27.65 27.23 33.65
N ASN A 39 28.07 25.95 33.57
CA ASN A 39 29.17 25.52 34.44
C ASN A 39 30.06 24.47 33.77
N ILE A 40 31.33 24.84 33.62
CA ILE A 40 32.46 24.02 33.16
C ILE A 40 33.04 23.37 34.41
N ASN A 41 33.31 22.07 34.37
CA ASN A 41 34.33 21.51 35.26
C ASN A 41 35.27 20.58 34.50
N SER A 42 36.53 20.98 34.51
CA SER A 42 37.72 20.37 33.98
C SER A 42 38.28 19.30 34.92
N ASN A 43 38.85 18.23 34.36
CA ASN A 43 40.09 17.58 34.82
C ASN A 43 40.52 16.58 33.73
N ASN A 44 41.49 16.92 32.89
CA ASN A 44 42.93 16.65 33.05
C ASN A 44 43.26 15.17 33.28
N TYR A 45 43.82 14.51 32.25
CA TYR A 45 45.16 13.90 32.31
C TYR A 45 45.62 13.52 30.89
N LYS A 46 46.87 13.87 30.58
CA LYS A 46 47.63 13.62 29.33
C LYS A 46 49.04 13.11 29.77
N PRO A 47 50.00 12.80 28.88
CA PRO A 47 50.40 11.45 28.43
C PRO A 47 51.89 11.10 28.75
N HIS A 48 52.38 9.91 28.35
CA HIS A 48 53.79 9.57 28.06
C HIS A 48 53.79 8.39 27.05
N GLU A 49 54.37 8.46 25.83
CA GLU A 49 55.80 8.43 25.39
C GLU A 49 56.56 7.17 25.88
N ALA A 50 57.40 6.44 25.12
CA ALA A 50 57.87 6.49 23.72
C ALA A 50 58.69 5.21 23.35
N SER A 51 58.93 5.02 22.04
CA SER A 51 60.19 4.51 21.39
C SER A 51 60.39 2.98 21.20
N HIS A 52 60.99 2.40 20.13
CA HIS A 52 62.00 2.84 19.13
C HIS A 52 61.96 2.01 17.79
N HIS A 53 62.43 2.66 16.69
CA HIS A 53 63.20 2.26 15.45
C HIS A 53 63.19 0.80 14.89
N SER A 54 63.41 0.48 13.59
CA SER A 54 64.16 1.04 12.42
C SER A 54 63.70 0.31 11.11
N HIS A 55 63.42 0.96 9.96
CA HIS A 55 64.25 1.29 8.76
C HIS A 55 64.77 0.17 7.79
N PHE A 56 64.10 0.06 6.60
CA PHE A 56 64.52 -0.08 5.16
C PHE A 56 65.52 -1.20 4.65
N PRO A 57 65.65 -1.52 3.32
CA PRO A 57 64.66 -1.87 2.25
C PRO A 57 65.17 -2.95 1.21
N PRO A 58 64.91 -2.93 -0.15
CA PRO A 58 64.30 -4.07 -0.88
C PRO A 58 65.17 -4.68 -2.04
N ARG A 59 64.69 -5.73 -2.72
CA ARG A 59 65.08 -6.12 -4.11
C ARG A 59 64.16 -7.20 -4.73
N SER A 60 63.88 -7.06 -6.02
CA SER A 60 63.27 -8.03 -6.98
C SER A 60 64.34 -8.47 -8.00
N PRO A 61 64.08 -9.13 -9.17
CA PRO A 61 63.12 -10.19 -9.62
C PRO A 61 63.81 -11.35 -10.41
N THR A 62 63.13 -12.47 -10.76
CA THR A 62 63.48 -13.35 -11.93
C THR A 62 62.31 -14.22 -12.45
N LYS A 63 62.41 -14.67 -13.72
CA LYS A 63 61.37 -15.20 -14.65
C LYS A 63 61.39 -16.75 -14.84
N LYS A 64 60.20 -17.36 -15.08
CA LYS A 64 59.77 -18.50 -16.00
C LYS A 64 60.43 -19.92 -15.84
N PRO A 65 59.86 -21.07 -16.35
CA PRO A 65 58.82 -21.27 -17.39
C PRO A 65 57.72 -22.38 -17.13
N CYS A 66 56.98 -22.68 -18.21
CA CYS A 66 55.74 -23.44 -18.48
C CYS A 66 55.64 -24.98 -18.24
N LEU A 67 54.36 -25.42 -18.16
CA LEU A 67 53.67 -26.65 -18.69
C LEU A 67 53.95 -28.06 -18.09
N LEU A 68 52.91 -28.71 -17.53
CA LEU A 68 52.29 -29.96 -18.03
C LEU A 68 51.19 -30.50 -17.07
N LEU A 69 50.24 -31.23 -17.65
CA LEU A 69 49.01 -31.79 -17.08
C LEU A 69 49.22 -32.80 -15.93
N SER A 70 48.23 -32.91 -15.03
CA SER A 70 47.74 -34.22 -14.59
C SER A 70 46.31 -34.17 -14.03
N ASN A 71 45.52 -35.14 -14.46
CA ASN A 71 44.19 -35.47 -13.95
C ASN A 71 44.28 -35.96 -12.51
N HIS A 72 43.48 -35.39 -11.60
CA HIS A 72 43.03 -36.09 -10.41
C HIS A 72 41.53 -35.88 -10.21
N THR A 73 40.82 -36.96 -10.50
CA THR A 73 39.46 -37.28 -10.07
C THR A 73 39.34 -37.12 -8.55
N HIS A 74 38.59 -36.11 -8.12
CA HIS A 74 37.99 -36.10 -6.79
C HIS A 74 36.48 -36.17 -6.93
N ILE A 75 35.98 -37.31 -6.45
CA ILE A 75 34.58 -37.64 -6.20
C ILE A 75 33.99 -36.55 -5.31
N ILE A 76 33.24 -35.64 -5.91
CA ILE A 76 32.35 -34.73 -5.18
C ILE A 76 31.08 -35.54 -4.89
N LYS A 77 30.95 -35.99 -3.64
CA LYS A 77 29.68 -36.48 -3.11
C LYS A 77 28.66 -35.34 -3.22
N SER A 78 27.69 -35.55 -4.10
CA SER A 78 26.46 -34.76 -4.17
C SER A 78 25.71 -34.89 -2.84
N GLN A 79 25.82 -33.87 -1.99
CA GLN A 79 24.75 -33.54 -1.05
C GLN A 79 23.81 -32.57 -1.77
N GLU A 80 23.02 -33.12 -2.69
CA GLU A 80 21.77 -32.50 -3.11
C GLU A 80 20.84 -32.47 -1.90
N SER A 81 20.90 -31.36 -1.16
CA SER A 81 19.88 -31.04 -0.18
C SER A 81 18.56 -30.85 -0.91
N LYS A 82 17.66 -31.80 -0.68
CA LYS A 82 16.25 -31.82 -1.06
C LYS A 82 15.58 -30.47 -0.74
N ASN A 83 15.52 -29.59 -1.73
CA ASN A 83 14.50 -28.54 -1.82
C ASN A 83 13.58 -28.88 -2.99
N HIS A 84 12.87 -30.01 -2.87
CA HIS A 84 11.58 -30.10 -3.54
C HIS A 84 10.64 -29.16 -2.77
N LEU A 85 10.48 -27.92 -3.26
CA LEU A 85 9.24 -27.20 -3.01
C LEU A 85 8.13 -28.13 -3.51
N SER A 86 7.38 -28.73 -2.60
CA SER A 86 6.19 -29.49 -2.96
C SER A 86 5.28 -28.56 -3.76
N ASN A 87 5.07 -28.85 -5.04
CA ASN A 87 4.09 -28.17 -5.88
C ASN A 87 2.64 -28.43 -5.41
N GLU A 88 2.45 -29.24 -4.37
CA GLU A 88 1.14 -29.55 -3.80
C GLU A 88 0.56 -28.36 -3.04
N LEU A 89 -0.65 -27.97 -3.44
CA LEU A 89 -1.47 -27.01 -2.69
C LEU A 89 -1.96 -27.65 -1.39
N LYS A 90 -1.66 -26.99 -0.27
CA LYS A 90 -2.18 -27.38 1.05
C LYS A 90 -3.40 -26.55 1.40
N PHE A 91 -4.57 -27.17 1.34
CA PHE A 91 -5.82 -26.57 1.84
C PHE A 91 -5.96 -26.80 3.35
N ILE A 92 -6.25 -25.73 4.08
CA ILE A 92 -6.62 -25.75 5.49
C ILE A 92 -8.14 -25.59 5.57
N ARG A 93 -8.83 -26.48 6.30
CA ARG A 93 -10.29 -26.47 6.44
C ARG A 93 -10.71 -26.00 7.82
N SER A 94 -11.62 -25.04 7.91
CA SER A 94 -12.32 -24.57 9.13
C SER A 94 -11.44 -24.23 10.34
N GLN A 95 -10.16 -23.95 10.13
CA GLN A 95 -9.19 -23.66 11.20
C GLN A 95 -8.60 -22.25 11.10
N LYS A 96 -8.62 -21.64 9.91
CA LYS A 96 -7.97 -20.35 9.69
C LYS A 96 -8.93 -19.21 10.02
N ARG A 97 -8.51 -18.29 10.89
CA ARG A 97 -9.26 -17.07 11.20
C ARG A 97 -8.84 -15.92 10.29
N LEU A 98 -9.82 -15.15 9.81
CA LEU A 98 -9.63 -13.96 8.98
C LEU A 98 -8.97 -12.82 9.77
N SER A 99 -9.16 -12.77 11.09
CA SER A 99 -8.44 -11.86 12.00
C SER A 99 -6.92 -12.04 11.96
N ASP A 100 -6.40 -13.21 11.60
CA ASP A 100 -4.95 -13.41 11.40
C ASP A 100 -4.43 -12.83 10.07
N LEU A 101 -5.35 -12.48 9.16
CA LEU A 101 -5.08 -12.18 7.76
C LEU A 101 -5.35 -10.70 7.41
N CYS A 102 -5.80 -9.89 8.37
CA CYS A 102 -6.08 -8.47 8.20
C CYS A 102 -5.35 -7.61 9.23
N THR A 103 -5.19 -6.31 8.95
CA THR A 103 -4.47 -5.40 9.86
C THR A 103 -5.32 -4.92 11.04
N TRP A 104 -6.66 -4.95 10.91
CA TRP A 104 -7.57 -4.71 12.03
C TRP A 104 -7.59 -5.84 13.06
N ALA A 105 -7.14 -7.04 12.69
CA ALA A 105 -7.27 -8.24 13.51
C ALA A 105 -8.71 -8.57 13.93
N ILE A 106 -9.66 -8.37 13.01
CA ILE A 106 -11.10 -8.66 13.15
C ILE A 106 -11.50 -9.66 12.07
N GLY A 107 -12.38 -10.61 12.42
CA GLY A 107 -12.93 -11.58 11.48
C GLY A 107 -12.93 -13.02 11.98
N GLY A 108 -13.99 -13.73 11.59
CA GLY A 108 -14.29 -15.11 11.92
C GLY A 108 -13.44 -16.17 11.20
N PRO A 109 -13.82 -17.45 11.30
CA PRO A 109 -13.15 -18.54 10.58
C PRO A 109 -13.52 -18.55 9.08
N CYS A 110 -12.63 -19.04 8.23
CA CYS A 110 -12.99 -19.37 6.84
C CYS A 110 -13.06 -20.89 6.62
N ASN A 111 -14.00 -21.32 5.78
CA ASN A 111 -14.23 -22.75 5.50
C ASN A 111 -13.03 -23.41 4.82
N HIS A 112 -12.45 -22.76 3.82
CA HIS A 112 -11.24 -23.20 3.15
C HIS A 112 -10.22 -22.06 3.10
N PHE A 113 -8.94 -22.42 3.26
CA PHE A 113 -7.83 -21.49 3.14
C PHE A 113 -6.68 -22.13 2.39
N VAL A 114 -6.06 -21.37 1.50
CA VAL A 114 -4.87 -21.80 0.75
C VAL A 114 -3.93 -20.62 0.54
N GLN A 115 -2.63 -20.91 0.52
CA GLN A 115 -1.60 -19.93 0.17
C GLN A 115 -1.02 -20.30 -1.19
N VAL A 116 -0.82 -19.30 -2.04
CA VAL A 116 -0.26 -19.48 -3.38
C VAL A 116 0.97 -18.58 -3.56
N VAL A 117 2.08 -19.16 -4.01
CA VAL A 117 3.36 -18.43 -4.18
C VAL A 117 3.76 -18.26 -5.66
N ASN A 118 3.02 -18.88 -6.57
CA ASN A 118 3.21 -18.75 -8.00
C ASN A 118 1.88 -18.86 -8.77
N GLN A 119 1.95 -18.54 -10.06
CA GLN A 119 0.83 -18.54 -10.99
C GLN A 119 0.17 -19.92 -11.15
N THR A 120 0.96 -20.99 -11.21
CA THR A 120 0.45 -22.36 -11.34
C THR A 120 -0.39 -22.78 -10.13
N GLN A 121 0.07 -22.43 -8.93
CA GLN A 121 -0.66 -22.66 -7.69
C GLN A 121 -1.94 -21.83 -7.62
N LEU A 122 -1.90 -20.57 -8.03
CA LEU A 122 -3.08 -19.72 -8.11
C LEU A 122 -4.16 -20.31 -9.02
N LEU A 123 -3.79 -20.71 -10.24
CA LEU A 123 -4.72 -21.37 -11.17
C LEU A 123 -5.27 -22.68 -10.61
N SER A 124 -4.41 -23.48 -9.99
CA SER A 124 -4.83 -24.75 -9.40
C SER A 124 -5.81 -24.53 -8.24
N ALA A 125 -5.64 -23.47 -7.44
CA ALA A 125 -6.55 -23.09 -6.38
C ALA A 125 -7.89 -22.58 -6.92
N LEU A 126 -7.87 -21.73 -7.95
CA LEU A 126 -9.07 -21.23 -8.63
C LEU A 126 -9.87 -22.39 -9.24
N ARG A 127 -9.19 -23.30 -9.96
CA ARG A 127 -9.82 -24.49 -10.54
C ARG A 127 -10.43 -25.38 -9.46
N TYR A 128 -9.71 -25.63 -8.36
CA TYR A 128 -10.25 -26.39 -7.23
C TYR A 128 -11.54 -25.77 -6.67
N CYS A 129 -11.57 -24.45 -6.50
CA CYS A 129 -12.77 -23.76 -6.03
C CYS A 129 -13.94 -23.92 -7.01
N HIS A 130 -13.69 -23.72 -8.30
CA HIS A 130 -14.69 -23.89 -9.35
C HIS A 130 -15.25 -25.32 -9.40
N GLU A 131 -14.39 -26.35 -9.44
CA GLU A 131 -14.78 -27.77 -9.49
C GLU A 131 -15.59 -28.20 -8.26
N ASN A 132 -15.36 -27.58 -7.10
CA ASN A 132 -16.07 -27.88 -5.86
C ASN A 132 -17.22 -26.90 -5.57
N SER A 133 -17.57 -26.02 -6.51
CA SER A 133 -18.59 -24.98 -6.33
C SER A 133 -18.38 -24.12 -5.07
N LEU A 134 -17.12 -23.88 -4.72
CA LEU A 134 -16.74 -23.02 -3.59
C LEU A 134 -16.65 -21.58 -4.09
N ARG A 135 -17.39 -20.67 -3.43
CA ARG A 135 -17.07 -19.24 -3.52
C ARG A 135 -15.62 -19.03 -3.13
N SER A 136 -14.93 -18.13 -3.81
CA SER A 136 -13.54 -17.83 -3.47
C SER A 136 -13.28 -16.33 -3.44
N MET A 137 -12.38 -15.92 -2.56
CA MET A 137 -11.84 -14.56 -2.55
C MET A 137 -10.33 -14.60 -2.51
N ILE A 138 -9.70 -13.67 -3.23
CA ILE A 138 -8.26 -13.48 -3.19
C ILE A 138 -7.94 -12.30 -2.29
N ILE A 139 -7.02 -12.52 -1.36
CA ILE A 139 -6.58 -11.47 -0.45
C ILE A 139 -5.06 -11.29 -0.54
N GLY A 140 -4.64 -10.04 -0.37
CA GLY A 140 -3.25 -9.68 -0.06
C GLY A 140 -3.02 -9.72 1.44
N LYS A 141 -2.68 -8.58 2.04
CA LYS A 141 -2.50 -8.45 3.51
C LYS A 141 -3.78 -8.13 4.30
N GLY A 142 -4.94 -8.09 3.64
CA GLY A 142 -6.20 -7.66 4.27
C GLY A 142 -6.12 -6.28 4.93
N SER A 143 -5.27 -5.38 4.41
CA SER A 143 -5.00 -4.08 5.04
C SER A 143 -6.02 -3.00 4.72
N ASN A 144 -7.03 -3.33 3.91
CA ASN A 144 -8.17 -2.48 3.55
C ASN A 144 -9.50 -3.28 3.66
N CYS A 145 -9.53 -4.31 4.51
CA CYS A 145 -10.68 -5.23 4.62
C CYS A 145 -11.17 -5.28 6.07
N LEU A 146 -12.49 -5.19 6.23
CA LEU A 146 -13.20 -5.62 7.44
C LEU A 146 -13.86 -6.97 7.14
N PHE A 147 -13.43 -8.02 7.84
CA PHE A 147 -14.03 -9.34 7.73
C PHE A 147 -15.08 -9.52 8.83
N ASP A 148 -16.23 -10.06 8.45
CA ASP A 148 -17.32 -10.40 9.37
C ASP A 148 -16.87 -11.44 10.43
N ASP A 149 -17.41 -11.37 11.64
CA ASP A 149 -17.10 -12.29 12.75
C ASP A 149 -17.65 -13.71 12.54
N LEU A 150 -18.71 -13.87 11.73
CA LEU A 150 -19.18 -15.16 11.25
C LEU A 150 -18.18 -15.79 10.26
N GLY A 151 -17.31 -14.98 9.66
CA GLY A 151 -16.21 -15.43 8.84
C GLY A 151 -16.52 -15.44 7.35
N PHE A 152 -16.08 -16.47 6.62
CA PHE A 152 -16.31 -16.59 5.18
C PHE A 152 -16.64 -18.02 4.77
N ASP A 153 -17.83 -18.20 4.20
CA ASP A 153 -18.30 -19.47 3.69
C ASP A 153 -17.84 -19.67 2.24
N GLY A 154 -16.56 -20.05 2.12
CA GLY A 154 -15.89 -20.28 0.85
C GLY A 154 -14.40 -20.55 1.05
N CYS A 155 -13.62 -20.33 -0.01
CA CYS A 155 -12.17 -20.44 -0.02
C CYS A 155 -11.48 -19.09 -0.03
N VAL A 156 -10.58 -18.89 0.93
CA VAL A 156 -9.71 -17.72 1.00
C VAL A 156 -8.35 -18.08 0.40
N ILE A 157 -8.01 -17.42 -0.70
CA ILE A 157 -6.74 -17.59 -1.40
C ILE A 157 -5.83 -16.43 -1.00
N LEU A 158 -4.85 -16.71 -0.14
CA LEU A 158 -3.82 -15.74 0.22
C LEU A 158 -2.74 -15.70 -0.87
N ASN A 159 -2.72 -14.60 -1.62
CA ASN A 159 -1.78 -14.39 -2.70
C ASN A 159 -0.41 -13.92 -2.16
N GLN A 160 0.61 -14.77 -2.33
CA GLN A 160 2.00 -14.53 -1.96
C GLN A 160 2.95 -14.66 -3.16
N ILE A 161 2.47 -14.42 -4.38
CA ILE A 161 3.31 -14.33 -5.57
C ILE A 161 4.26 -13.14 -5.40
N GLY A 162 5.48 -13.42 -4.94
CA GLY A 162 6.37 -12.43 -4.33
C GLY A 162 7.70 -12.19 -5.05
N PHE A 163 7.75 -12.40 -6.36
CA PHE A 163 8.95 -12.11 -7.14
C PHE A 163 9.13 -10.60 -7.40
N LEU A 164 10.36 -10.19 -7.67
CA LEU A 164 10.72 -8.85 -8.13
C LEU A 164 11.82 -8.98 -9.19
N GLU A 165 11.51 -8.58 -10.40
CA GLU A 165 12.39 -8.62 -11.57
C GLU A 165 12.73 -7.18 -11.98
N ARG A 166 14.02 -6.92 -12.19
CA ARG A 166 14.52 -5.65 -12.74
C ARG A 166 14.73 -5.88 -14.23
N ILE A 167 13.81 -5.42 -15.07
CA ILE A 167 13.86 -5.66 -16.52
C ILE A 167 14.96 -4.79 -17.12
N GLU A 168 14.94 -3.50 -16.78
CA GLU A 168 15.91 -2.49 -17.19
C GLU A 168 15.90 -1.34 -16.16
N PRO A 169 16.83 -0.36 -16.22
CA PRO A 169 16.87 0.73 -15.25
C PRO A 169 15.53 1.48 -15.15
N GLY A 170 14.89 1.40 -13.99
CA GLY A 170 13.60 2.03 -13.73
C GLY A 170 12.38 1.18 -14.06
N MET A 171 12.54 0.03 -14.73
CA MET A 171 11.45 -0.89 -15.06
C MET A 171 11.47 -2.11 -14.14
N PHE A 172 10.42 -2.27 -13.35
CA PHE A 172 10.29 -3.35 -12.36
C PHE A 172 9.03 -4.17 -12.59
N ARG A 173 9.17 -5.46 -12.86
CA ARG A 173 8.04 -6.40 -12.90
C ARG A 173 7.94 -7.13 -11.57
N VAL A 174 6.79 -6.99 -10.92
CA VAL A 174 6.64 -7.37 -9.50
C VAL A 174 5.40 -8.22 -9.31
N GLY A 175 5.59 -9.35 -8.61
CA GLY A 175 4.48 -10.23 -8.25
C GLY A 175 3.46 -9.51 -7.36
N SER A 176 2.18 -9.78 -7.61
CA SER A 176 1.02 -9.18 -6.92
C SER A 176 0.98 -9.42 -5.41
N GLY A 177 1.64 -10.46 -4.90
CA GLY A 177 1.81 -10.74 -3.47
C GLY A 177 2.99 -10.01 -2.83
N PHE A 178 3.84 -9.33 -3.60
CA PHE A 178 4.99 -8.58 -3.07
C PHE A 178 4.53 -7.42 -2.18
N ARG A 179 5.28 -7.15 -1.10
CA ARG A 179 4.91 -6.10 -0.12
C ARG A 179 5.09 -4.71 -0.74
N PHE A 180 3.99 -3.94 -0.87
CA PHE A 180 4.01 -2.65 -1.57
C PHE A 180 4.90 -1.61 -0.88
N ASN A 181 4.87 -1.54 0.45
CA ASN A 181 5.80 -0.70 1.21
C ASN A 181 7.27 -1.04 0.99
N HIS A 182 7.60 -2.32 0.87
CA HIS A 182 8.97 -2.75 0.62
C HIS A 182 9.42 -2.34 -0.78
N LEU A 183 8.53 -2.44 -1.79
CA LEU A 183 8.82 -1.99 -3.14
C LEU A 183 9.16 -0.49 -3.17
N GLY A 184 8.34 0.34 -2.52
CA GLY A 184 8.60 1.79 -2.45
C GLY A 184 9.94 2.15 -1.80
N ILE A 185 10.30 1.47 -0.70
CA ILE A 185 11.59 1.65 -0.03
C ILE A 185 12.75 1.21 -0.94
N LEU A 186 12.63 0.04 -1.57
CA LEU A 186 13.65 -0.53 -2.44
C LEU A 186 13.92 0.39 -3.64
N CYS A 187 12.89 0.77 -4.39
CA CYS A 187 13.04 1.64 -5.55
C CYS A 187 13.63 3.01 -5.17
N SER A 188 13.20 3.58 -4.04
CA SER A 188 13.73 4.86 -3.56
C SER A 188 15.22 4.78 -3.18
N ASN A 189 15.63 3.66 -2.57
CA ASN A 189 17.04 3.41 -2.23
C ASN A 189 17.91 3.17 -3.47
N GLU A 190 17.35 2.60 -4.52
CA GLU A 190 17.98 2.45 -5.84
C GLU A 190 18.00 3.75 -6.66
N GLY A 191 17.48 4.86 -6.11
CA GLY A 191 17.50 6.17 -6.76
C GLY A 191 16.36 6.40 -7.75
N PHE A 192 15.26 5.66 -7.67
CA PHE A 192 14.09 5.84 -8.53
C PHE A 192 12.95 6.59 -7.82
N THR A 193 12.34 7.54 -8.53
CA THR A 193 11.16 8.30 -8.11
C THR A 193 9.89 7.73 -8.75
N GLY A 194 8.78 7.87 -8.03
CA GLY A 194 7.46 7.43 -8.44
C GLY A 194 6.74 6.59 -7.37
N LEU A 195 7.49 5.91 -6.49
CA LEU A 195 6.94 5.04 -5.43
C LEU A 195 7.40 5.42 -4.02
N GLU A 196 7.96 6.61 -3.81
CA GLU A 196 8.40 7.06 -2.49
C GLU A 196 7.24 7.04 -1.47
N PHE A 197 6.04 7.43 -1.91
CA PHE A 197 4.82 7.45 -1.10
C PHE A 197 4.40 6.05 -0.63
N ALA A 198 4.71 5.01 -1.41
CA ALA A 198 4.34 3.64 -1.13
C ALA A 198 5.04 3.09 0.11
N GLY A 199 6.20 3.64 0.49
CA GLY A 199 7.01 3.15 1.61
C GLY A 199 6.27 3.03 2.95
N GLY A 200 5.20 3.81 3.14
CA GLY A 200 4.31 3.69 4.30
C GLY A 200 3.12 2.74 4.09
N ILE A 201 2.67 2.49 2.87
CA ILE A 201 1.37 1.88 2.61
C ILE A 201 1.41 0.36 2.92
N PRO A 202 0.68 -0.13 3.94
CA PRO A 202 0.56 -1.56 4.17
C PRO A 202 -0.23 -2.18 3.01
N GLY A 203 0.12 -3.41 2.64
CA GLY A 203 -0.55 -4.13 1.56
C GLY A 203 0.41 -4.93 0.71
N THR A 204 -0.11 -5.36 -0.44
CA THR A 204 0.63 -6.01 -1.52
C THR A 204 0.51 -5.20 -2.81
N VAL A 205 1.38 -5.45 -3.78
CA VAL A 205 1.37 -4.81 -5.10
C VAL A 205 0.02 -4.99 -5.81
N GLY A 206 -0.55 -6.20 -5.78
CA GLY A 206 -1.85 -6.48 -6.38
C GLY A 206 -2.98 -5.70 -5.70
N GLY A 207 -2.98 -5.61 -4.37
CA GLY A 207 -3.94 -4.79 -3.64
C GLY A 207 -3.77 -3.29 -3.93
N ALA A 208 -2.53 -2.81 -4.08
CA ALA A 208 -2.25 -1.42 -4.44
C ALA A 208 -2.76 -1.07 -5.84
N ALA A 209 -2.57 -1.96 -6.82
CA ALA A 209 -3.15 -1.81 -8.15
C ALA A 209 -4.69 -1.88 -8.11
N TYR A 210 -5.27 -2.85 -7.41
CA TYR A 210 -6.73 -3.00 -7.29
C TYR A 210 -7.41 -1.76 -6.68
N MET A 211 -6.80 -1.16 -5.66
CA MET A 211 -7.36 0.01 -4.97
C MET A 211 -6.90 1.34 -5.56
N ASN A 212 -5.99 1.35 -6.55
CA ASN A 212 -5.20 2.53 -6.90
C ASN A 212 -4.68 3.26 -5.65
N ALA A 213 -3.90 2.54 -4.84
CA ALA A 213 -3.41 3.06 -3.57
C ALA A 213 -2.60 4.35 -3.80
N GLY A 214 -2.83 5.36 -2.97
CA GLY A 214 -2.20 6.66 -3.14
C GLY A 214 -2.01 7.39 -1.82
N ALA A 215 -0.93 8.17 -1.72
CA ALA A 215 -0.63 9.03 -0.59
C ALA A 215 0.30 10.17 -1.04
N ASN A 216 0.33 11.27 -0.29
CA ASN A 216 1.20 12.41 -0.57
C ASN A 216 1.05 12.99 -2.00
N GLY A 217 -0.18 12.96 -2.55
CA GLY A 217 -0.48 13.47 -3.89
C GLY A 217 0.00 12.59 -5.04
N GLN A 218 0.40 11.34 -4.75
CA GLN A 218 0.83 10.36 -5.74
C GLN A 218 -0.06 9.11 -5.65
N GLU A 219 -0.26 8.45 -6.77
CA GLU A 219 -1.06 7.24 -6.90
C GLU A 219 -0.29 6.12 -7.59
N THR A 220 -0.69 4.87 -7.33
CA THR A 220 0.00 3.70 -7.90
C THR A 220 -0.07 3.74 -9.43
N ALA A 221 -1.22 4.13 -9.98
CA ALA A 221 -1.43 4.23 -11.42
C ALA A 221 -0.52 5.24 -12.15
N ASP A 222 0.13 6.17 -11.44
CA ASP A 222 1.04 7.17 -12.05
C ASP A 222 2.29 6.54 -12.67
N VAL A 223 2.62 5.32 -12.24
CA VAL A 223 3.89 4.65 -12.57
C VAL A 223 3.71 3.21 -13.04
N ILE A 224 2.46 2.75 -13.19
CA ILE A 224 2.19 1.45 -13.81
C ILE A 224 2.47 1.57 -15.31
N ASP A 225 3.18 0.60 -15.85
CA ASP A 225 3.33 0.37 -17.29
C ASP A 225 2.28 -0.63 -17.78
N SER A 226 2.20 -1.79 -17.12
CA SER A 226 1.30 -2.88 -17.50
C SER A 226 0.90 -3.74 -16.29
N ILE A 227 -0.22 -4.46 -16.41
CA ILE A 227 -0.76 -5.33 -15.37
C ILE A 227 -1.08 -6.69 -15.98
N GLU A 228 -0.61 -7.75 -15.33
CA GLU A 228 -0.92 -9.12 -15.69
C GLU A 228 -2.07 -9.64 -14.84
N ILE A 229 -3.10 -10.17 -15.49
CA ILE A 229 -4.27 -10.73 -14.84
C ILE A 229 -4.54 -12.17 -15.29
N VAL A 230 -5.35 -12.86 -14.48
CA VAL A 230 -6.02 -14.10 -14.81
C VAL A 230 -7.51 -13.85 -14.80
N THR A 231 -8.19 -14.34 -15.82
CA THR A 231 -9.65 -14.32 -15.91
C THR A 231 -10.29 -15.52 -15.20
N THR A 232 -11.60 -15.47 -14.97
CA THR A 232 -12.39 -16.59 -14.41
C THR A 232 -12.28 -17.87 -15.23
N GLU A 233 -12.01 -17.78 -16.53
CA GLU A 233 -11.77 -18.93 -17.42
C GLU A 233 -10.31 -19.42 -17.38
N GLY A 234 -9.47 -18.82 -16.54
CA GLY A 234 -8.06 -19.16 -16.40
C GLY A 234 -7.15 -18.60 -17.52
N LYS A 235 -7.64 -17.66 -18.35
CA LYS A 235 -6.83 -17.04 -19.41
C LYS A 235 -5.96 -15.93 -18.81
N PHE A 236 -4.70 -15.89 -19.25
CA PHE A 236 -3.78 -14.81 -18.95
C PHE A 236 -3.97 -13.65 -19.91
N GLN A 237 -3.97 -12.44 -19.36
CA GLN A 237 -3.98 -11.21 -20.14
C GLN A 237 -2.95 -10.23 -19.58
N ILE A 238 -2.36 -9.45 -20.47
CA ILE A 238 -1.53 -8.30 -20.14
C ILE A 238 -2.30 -7.07 -20.58
N LEU A 239 -2.58 -6.16 -19.65
CA LEU A 239 -3.31 -4.93 -19.90
C LEU A 239 -2.34 -3.75 -19.74
N ASN A 240 -2.23 -2.91 -20.77
CA ASN A 240 -1.38 -1.72 -20.70
C ASN A 240 -2.05 -0.65 -19.85
N ARG A 241 -1.24 0.16 -19.16
CA ARG A 241 -1.74 1.27 -18.34
C ARG A 241 -2.63 2.23 -19.14
N THR A 242 -2.30 2.48 -20.41
CA THR A 242 -3.05 3.39 -21.30
C THR A 242 -4.48 2.95 -21.53
N ASP A 243 -4.77 1.67 -21.38
CA ASP A 243 -6.07 1.06 -21.68
C ASP A 243 -6.93 0.93 -20.41
N LEU A 244 -6.39 1.33 -19.25
CA LEU A 244 -7.02 1.16 -17.94
C LEU A 244 -7.51 2.49 -17.36
N ASN A 245 -8.80 2.56 -17.07
CA ASN A 245 -9.43 3.74 -16.50
C ASN A 245 -9.29 3.77 -14.97
N PHE A 246 -8.15 4.26 -14.49
CA PHE A 246 -7.90 4.51 -13.08
C PHE A 246 -8.49 5.84 -12.62
N GLY A 247 -8.95 5.89 -11.38
CA GLY A 247 -9.41 7.12 -10.72
C GLY A 247 -9.10 7.12 -9.23
N TYR A 248 -9.57 8.15 -8.53
CA TYR A 248 -9.33 8.28 -7.10
C TYR A 248 -9.94 7.10 -6.32
N ARG A 249 -9.05 6.21 -5.84
CA ARG A 249 -9.39 4.96 -5.16
C ARG A 249 -10.22 3.97 -6.00
N THR A 250 -10.12 4.08 -7.31
CA THR A 250 -10.84 3.22 -8.25
C THR A 250 -9.89 2.68 -9.31
N SER A 251 -10.15 1.44 -9.72
CA SER A 251 -9.47 0.77 -10.82
C SER A 251 -10.50 -0.02 -11.63
N PRO A 252 -10.24 -0.33 -12.91
CA PRO A 252 -11.15 -1.14 -13.72
C PRO A 252 -11.39 -2.54 -13.12
N PHE A 253 -10.46 -3.04 -12.30
CA PHE A 253 -10.54 -4.35 -11.65
C PHE A 253 -11.64 -4.45 -10.59
N GLN A 254 -12.15 -3.32 -10.11
CA GLN A 254 -13.28 -3.31 -9.17
C GLN A 254 -14.59 -3.68 -9.88
N ASP A 255 -14.71 -3.33 -11.16
CA ASP A 255 -15.93 -3.52 -11.95
C ASP A 255 -15.81 -4.66 -12.99
N MET A 256 -14.61 -5.20 -13.18
CA MET A 256 -14.32 -6.29 -14.12
C MET A 256 -14.93 -7.62 -13.64
N GLU A 257 -15.97 -8.09 -14.34
CA GLU A 257 -16.72 -9.31 -13.98
C GLU A 257 -15.91 -10.59 -14.17
N ASP A 258 -15.09 -10.65 -15.22
CA ASP A 258 -14.28 -11.82 -15.56
C ASP A 258 -12.92 -11.83 -14.86
N LEU A 259 -12.62 -10.88 -13.96
CA LEU A 259 -11.37 -10.87 -13.22
C LEU A 259 -11.35 -11.98 -12.17
N ALA A 260 -10.42 -12.94 -12.31
CA ALA A 260 -10.10 -13.84 -11.22
C ALA A 260 -9.01 -13.27 -10.31
N ALA A 261 -7.91 -12.75 -10.87
CA ALA A 261 -6.77 -12.29 -10.07
C ALA A 261 -5.84 -11.32 -10.83
N ILE A 262 -5.24 -10.37 -10.10
CA ILE A 262 -4.00 -9.70 -10.53
C ILE A 262 -2.81 -10.58 -10.15
N VAL A 263 -1.92 -10.86 -11.10
CA VAL A 263 -0.76 -11.75 -10.93
C VAL A 263 0.54 -10.97 -10.79
N ALA A 264 0.74 -9.95 -11.61
CA ALA A 264 1.93 -9.11 -11.59
C ALA A 264 1.61 -7.69 -12.05
N VAL A 265 2.46 -6.75 -11.68
CA VAL A 265 2.40 -5.34 -12.10
C VAL A 265 3.79 -4.93 -12.53
N THR A 266 3.88 -4.32 -13.71
CA THR A 266 5.11 -3.69 -14.21
C THR A 266 5.05 -2.20 -13.92
N PHE A 267 6.10 -1.68 -13.31
CA PHE A 267 6.25 -0.27 -12.98
C PHE A 267 7.35 0.36 -13.81
N GLN A 268 7.10 1.54 -14.38
CA GLN A 268 8.08 2.39 -15.02
C GLN A 268 8.35 3.62 -14.16
N LEU A 269 9.52 3.67 -13.55
CA LEU A 269 10.00 4.73 -12.68
C LEU A 269 11.06 5.58 -13.38
N LYS A 270 11.34 6.77 -12.81
CA LYS A 270 12.36 7.69 -13.31
C LYS A 270 13.50 7.81 -12.31
N HIS A 271 14.72 8.06 -12.76
CA HIS A 271 15.84 8.32 -11.86
C HIS A 271 15.67 9.66 -11.12
N SER A 272 16.01 9.70 -9.84
CA SER A 272 16.06 10.92 -9.01
C SER A 272 16.90 10.70 -7.76
N GLU A 273 17.96 11.50 -7.60
CA GLU A 273 18.82 11.49 -6.38
C GLU A 273 18.05 11.85 -5.11
N SER A 274 16.94 12.57 -5.25
CA SER A 274 16.12 13.03 -4.13
C SER A 274 15.05 12.02 -3.68
N ALA A 275 14.89 10.88 -4.37
CA ALA A 275 13.87 9.88 -4.08
C ALA A 275 13.98 9.35 -2.64
N ARG A 276 15.17 8.88 -2.24
CA ARG A 276 15.42 8.38 -0.88
C ARG A 276 15.08 9.42 0.20
N ARG A 277 15.45 10.69 0.00
CA ARG A 277 15.16 11.77 0.95
C ARG A 277 13.65 12.01 1.08
N ARG A 278 12.92 12.09 -0.04
CA ARG A 278 11.44 12.22 -0.01
C ARG A 278 10.79 11.05 0.70
N GLN A 279 11.23 9.84 0.40
CA GLN A 279 10.73 8.61 1.02
C GLN A 279 10.89 8.63 2.54
N GLN A 280 12.06 9.05 3.05
CA GLN A 280 12.30 9.22 4.49
C GLN A 280 11.37 10.27 5.11
N GLN A 281 11.21 11.42 4.47
CA GLN A 281 10.30 12.48 4.91
C GLN A 281 8.83 12.03 4.95
N TYR A 282 8.39 11.17 4.01
CA TYR A 282 7.05 10.59 4.04
C TYR A 282 6.87 9.63 5.21
N LEU A 283 7.86 8.78 5.49
CA LEU A 283 7.80 7.87 6.63
C LEU A 283 7.79 8.61 7.98
N GLU A 284 8.62 9.65 8.12
CA GLU A 284 8.67 10.47 9.34
C GLU A 284 7.34 11.15 9.60
N ARG A 285 6.78 11.83 8.57
CA ARG A 285 5.43 12.42 8.67
C ARG A 285 4.39 11.40 9.07
N ARG A 286 4.39 10.23 8.43
CA ARG A 286 3.43 9.16 8.72
C ARG A 286 3.53 8.63 10.15
N ARG A 287 4.75 8.50 10.69
CA ARG A 287 4.96 8.05 12.09
C ARG A 287 4.36 9.01 13.11
N ILE A 288 4.35 10.31 12.80
CA ILE A 288 3.83 11.36 13.68
C ILE A 288 2.31 11.49 13.51
N SER A 289 1.82 11.43 12.27
CA SER A 289 0.45 11.80 11.94
C SER A 289 -0.53 10.63 11.85
N GLN A 290 -0.09 9.37 11.97
CA GLN A 290 -0.95 8.19 11.84
C GLN A 290 -0.69 7.18 12.95
N PRO A 291 -1.70 6.37 13.34
CA PRO A 291 -1.56 5.36 14.39
C PRO A 291 -0.84 4.10 13.90
N VAL A 292 0.44 4.23 13.49
CA VAL A 292 1.21 3.16 12.84
C VAL A 292 1.47 1.92 13.69
N ARG A 293 1.25 1.99 15.01
CA ARG A 293 1.39 0.87 15.95
C ARG A 293 0.06 0.27 16.39
N GLU A 294 -1.06 0.87 15.99
CA GLU A 294 -2.40 0.41 16.35
C GLU A 294 -2.98 -0.45 15.23
N ARG A 295 -3.91 -1.33 15.57
CA ARG A 295 -4.59 -2.21 14.61
C ARG A 295 -5.60 -1.38 13.81
N SER A 296 -5.25 -0.99 12.59
CA SER A 296 -6.12 -0.21 11.68
C SER A 296 -6.07 -0.74 10.24
N ALA A 297 -7.07 -0.42 9.42
CA ALA A 297 -7.09 -0.69 7.98
C ALA A 297 -6.78 0.54 7.11
N GLY A 298 -6.08 1.53 7.67
CA GLY A 298 -5.84 2.79 6.96
C GLY A 298 -6.98 3.79 7.15
N SER A 299 -7.19 4.63 6.13
CA SER A 299 -8.31 5.57 6.12
C SER A 299 -9.61 4.84 5.87
N VAL A 300 -10.61 5.07 6.72
CA VAL A 300 -11.91 4.40 6.63
C VAL A 300 -12.75 4.98 5.51
N PHE A 301 -12.72 6.30 5.35
CA PHE A 301 -13.50 7.01 4.33
C PHE A 301 -12.61 7.64 3.26
N ARG A 302 -13.16 7.71 2.05
CA ARG A 302 -12.61 8.52 0.96
C ARG A 302 -12.77 10.00 1.30
N ASN A 303 -11.88 10.85 0.77
CA ASN A 303 -12.08 12.29 0.88
C ASN A 303 -13.23 12.75 -0.05
N PRO A 304 -14.16 13.60 0.44
CA PRO A 304 -15.25 14.12 -0.37
C PRO A 304 -14.75 15.14 -1.40
N SER A 305 -14.78 14.74 -2.68
CA SER A 305 -14.17 15.44 -3.82
C SER A 305 -14.61 16.90 -3.99
N ASN A 306 -15.85 17.22 -3.62
CA ASN A 306 -16.49 18.51 -3.93
C ASN A 306 -16.48 19.51 -2.78
N SER A 307 -15.94 19.13 -1.61
CA SER A 307 -16.04 19.96 -0.40
C SER A 307 -14.80 20.81 -0.13
N GLY A 308 -13.64 20.43 -0.70
CA GLY A 308 -12.33 20.99 -0.32
C GLY A 308 -11.87 20.62 1.08
N VAL A 309 -12.63 19.81 1.83
CA VAL A 309 -12.35 19.38 3.20
C VAL A 309 -12.10 17.88 3.23
N SER A 310 -11.12 17.44 4.01
CA SER A 310 -10.83 16.01 4.14
C SER A 310 -11.85 15.30 5.04
N ALA A 311 -12.05 13.98 4.84
CA ALA A 311 -12.89 13.20 5.74
C ALA A 311 -12.37 13.24 7.18
N ALA A 312 -11.03 13.20 7.37
CA ALA A 312 -10.41 13.33 8.68
C ALA A 312 -10.80 14.62 9.39
N GLU A 313 -10.77 15.74 8.67
CA GLU A 313 -11.12 17.04 9.22
C GLU A 313 -12.60 17.14 9.59
N LEU A 314 -13.51 16.57 8.78
CA LEU A 314 -14.93 16.52 9.10
C LEU A 314 -15.18 15.73 10.39
N ILE A 315 -14.57 14.54 10.52
CA ILE A 315 -14.72 13.68 11.71
C ILE A 315 -14.14 14.36 12.95
N GLU A 316 -13.00 15.03 12.81
CA GLU A 316 -12.38 15.79 13.90
C GLU A 316 -13.24 16.99 14.32
N ARG A 317 -13.75 17.78 13.38
CA ARG A 317 -14.67 18.89 13.66
C ARG A 317 -16.02 18.40 14.22
N ALA A 318 -16.42 17.16 13.94
CA ALA A 318 -17.56 16.52 14.59
C ALA A 318 -17.29 16.15 16.06
N GLY A 319 -16.03 16.21 16.51
CA GLY A 319 -15.64 15.89 17.89
C GLY A 319 -15.52 14.40 18.17
N LEU A 320 -15.27 13.58 17.13
CA LEU A 320 -15.37 12.12 17.22
C LEU A 320 -14.05 11.40 17.49
N LYS A 321 -12.91 12.11 17.56
CA LYS A 321 -11.64 11.48 18.01
C LYS A 321 -11.82 10.85 19.39
N GLY A 322 -11.39 9.61 19.54
CA GLY A 322 -11.52 8.85 20.79
C GLY A 322 -12.91 8.29 21.05
N HIS A 323 -13.90 8.54 20.19
CA HIS A 323 -15.24 7.95 20.32
C HIS A 323 -15.17 6.42 20.15
N ARG A 324 -15.96 5.69 20.94
CA ARG A 324 -15.89 4.23 21.08
C ARG A 324 -17.24 3.58 20.88
N VAL A 325 -17.23 2.42 20.24
CA VAL A 325 -18.33 1.46 20.20
C VAL A 325 -17.70 0.08 20.43
N GLY A 326 -18.10 -0.60 21.51
CA GLY A 326 -17.45 -1.82 21.97
C GLY A 326 -15.92 -1.68 22.04
N GLY A 327 -15.20 -2.56 21.35
CA GLY A 327 -13.74 -2.50 21.24
C GLY A 327 -13.23 -1.52 20.17
N ALA A 328 -14.07 -1.06 19.24
CA ALA A 328 -13.69 -0.17 18.15
C ALA A 328 -13.58 1.29 18.63
N MET A 329 -12.62 2.03 18.08
CA MET A 329 -12.41 3.44 18.44
C MET A 329 -11.93 4.28 17.26
N VAL A 330 -12.39 5.53 17.16
CA VAL A 330 -11.77 6.53 16.29
C VAL A 330 -10.42 6.93 16.88
N SER A 331 -9.32 6.77 16.14
CA SER A 331 -7.98 7.04 16.67
C SER A 331 -7.84 8.48 17.17
N ASN A 332 -7.20 8.64 18.34
CA ASN A 332 -6.84 9.94 18.88
C ASN A 332 -5.78 10.66 18.02
N ILE A 333 -5.01 9.91 17.22
CA ILE A 333 -3.94 10.46 16.38
C ILE A 333 -4.52 11.02 15.07
N HIS A 334 -5.37 10.24 14.39
CA HIS A 334 -5.93 10.62 13.09
C HIS A 334 -7.40 10.22 12.97
N ALA A 335 -8.29 11.19 12.79
CA ALA A 335 -9.74 10.98 12.89
C ALA A 335 -10.33 10.06 11.80
N ASN A 336 -9.71 9.97 10.61
CA ASN A 336 -10.13 9.02 9.58
C ASN A 336 -9.55 7.60 9.75
N PHE A 337 -8.85 7.31 10.86
CA PHE A 337 -8.34 5.97 11.17
C PHE A 337 -9.11 5.41 12.33
N PHE A 338 -9.79 4.29 12.10
CA PHE A 338 -10.44 3.55 13.17
C PHE A 338 -9.57 2.39 13.59
N ILE A 339 -9.56 2.11 14.88
CA ILE A 339 -8.67 1.13 15.46
C ILE A 339 -9.43 0.07 16.22
N ASN A 340 -8.92 -1.15 16.13
CA ASN A 340 -9.24 -2.18 17.10
C ASN A 340 -8.41 -1.90 18.36
N SER A 341 -9.07 -1.38 19.39
CA SER A 341 -8.41 -1.02 20.66
C SER A 341 -8.32 -2.18 21.65
N GLY A 342 -8.69 -3.38 21.20
CA GLY A 342 -8.71 -4.62 21.96
C GLY A 342 -10.10 -5.25 21.90
N GLY A 343 -10.18 -6.47 21.35
CA GLY A 343 -11.41 -7.26 21.35
C GLY A 343 -12.54 -6.73 20.46
N SER A 344 -12.29 -5.79 19.53
CA SER A 344 -13.32 -5.33 18.59
C SER A 344 -13.90 -6.46 17.77
N THR A 345 -15.21 -6.43 17.61
CA THR A 345 -15.94 -7.21 16.61
C THR A 345 -16.06 -6.44 15.30
N SER A 346 -16.48 -7.11 14.24
CA SER A 346 -16.89 -6.49 12.98
C SER A 346 -18.13 -5.62 13.16
N GLU A 347 -19.06 -6.04 14.02
CA GLU A 347 -20.25 -5.28 14.40
C GLU A 347 -19.89 -3.96 15.08
N ASP A 348 -18.99 -3.97 16.07
CA ASP A 348 -18.47 -2.74 16.72
C ASP A 348 -17.92 -1.75 15.70
N MET A 349 -17.17 -2.25 14.71
CA MET A 349 -16.54 -1.41 13.69
C MET A 349 -17.57 -0.84 12.71
N LEU A 350 -18.56 -1.64 12.31
CA LEU A 350 -19.66 -1.19 11.44
C LEU A 350 -20.55 -0.16 12.14
N GLU A 351 -20.89 -0.39 13.41
CA GLU A 351 -21.64 0.57 14.21
C GLU A 351 -20.88 1.89 14.35
N LEU A 352 -19.57 1.84 14.61
CA LEU A 352 -18.73 3.05 14.67
C LEU A 352 -18.68 3.78 13.32
N ILE A 353 -18.57 3.05 12.20
CA ILE A 353 -18.62 3.61 10.84
C ILE A 353 -19.94 4.34 10.59
N ASN A 354 -21.07 3.70 10.92
CA ASN A 354 -22.40 4.26 10.73
C ASN A 354 -22.63 5.49 11.61
N LEU A 355 -22.23 5.45 12.89
CA LEU A 355 -22.30 6.58 13.79
C LEU A 355 -21.51 7.78 13.24
N VAL A 356 -20.30 7.55 12.74
CA VAL A 356 -19.47 8.63 12.19
C VAL A 356 -20.08 9.21 10.91
N LYS A 357 -20.62 8.38 10.01
CA LYS A 357 -21.35 8.84 8.81
C LYS A 357 -22.55 9.71 9.21
N GLU A 358 -23.35 9.25 10.15
CA GLU A 358 -24.54 9.96 10.64
C GLU A 358 -24.17 11.32 11.24
N MET A 359 -23.21 11.34 12.16
CA MET A 359 -22.80 12.58 12.86
C MET A 359 -22.19 13.60 11.91
N VAL A 360 -21.40 13.16 10.92
CA VAL A 360 -20.83 14.05 9.90
C VAL A 360 -21.94 14.58 8.97
N TYR A 361 -22.90 13.74 8.59
CA TYR A 361 -24.04 14.17 7.78
C TYR A 361 -24.93 15.17 8.53
N GLN A 362 -25.29 14.90 9.78
CA GLN A 362 -26.10 15.79 10.60
C GLN A 362 -25.44 17.16 10.80
N LYS A 363 -24.11 17.20 10.99
CA LYS A 363 -23.38 18.43 11.29
C LYS A 363 -22.99 19.25 10.06
N PHE A 364 -22.69 18.59 8.94
CA PHE A 364 -22.10 19.23 7.76
C PHE A 364 -22.88 18.99 6.46
N GLY A 365 -23.91 18.16 6.47
CA GLY A 365 -24.66 17.78 5.26
C GLY A 365 -23.85 16.94 4.26
N ILE A 366 -22.70 16.39 4.67
CA ILE A 366 -21.79 15.63 3.80
C ILE A 366 -21.94 14.15 4.09
N GLN A 367 -22.24 13.36 3.04
CA GLN A 367 -22.22 11.91 3.12
C GLN A 367 -20.80 11.39 2.90
N LEU A 368 -20.24 10.72 3.91
CA LEU A 368 -18.96 10.04 3.78
C LEU A 368 -19.14 8.69 3.08
N LYS A 369 -18.26 8.41 2.12
CA LYS A 369 -18.19 7.12 1.42
C LYS A 369 -17.01 6.31 1.94
N GLU A 370 -17.25 5.05 2.27
CA GLU A 370 -16.22 4.12 2.73
C GLU A 370 -15.17 3.85 1.63
N GLU A 371 -13.92 3.71 2.05
CA GLU A 371 -12.79 3.19 1.26
C GLU A 371 -12.47 1.73 1.63
N VAL A 372 -12.68 1.39 2.89
CA VAL A 372 -12.52 0.03 3.42
C VAL A 372 -13.58 -0.90 2.82
N LEU A 373 -13.19 -2.16 2.56
CA LEU A 373 -14.08 -3.15 1.98
C LEU A 373 -14.63 -4.06 3.09
N TYR A 374 -15.95 -4.06 3.24
CA TYR A 374 -16.62 -5.02 4.11
C TYR A 374 -16.84 -6.35 3.39
N VAL A 375 -16.42 -7.44 4.01
CA VAL A 375 -16.51 -8.79 3.47
C VAL A 375 -17.50 -9.60 4.29
N HIS A 376 -18.72 -9.70 3.76
CA HIS A 376 -19.81 -10.47 4.35
C HIS A 376 -19.60 -11.99 4.16
N PRO A 377 -20.12 -12.86 5.05
CA PRO A 377 -19.85 -14.31 5.02
C PRO A 377 -20.28 -14.99 3.73
N PHE A 378 -21.29 -14.42 3.07
CA PHE A 378 -21.90 -14.98 1.87
C PHE A 378 -21.56 -14.22 0.58
N CYS A 379 -20.60 -13.30 0.63
CA CYS A 379 -20.32 -12.41 -0.50
C CYS A 379 -19.75 -13.17 -1.71
N ASN A 380 -20.25 -12.86 -2.91
CA ASN A 380 -19.76 -13.45 -4.16
C ASN A 380 -18.58 -12.68 -4.79
N SER A 381 -18.31 -11.44 -4.34
CA SER A 381 -17.15 -10.63 -4.76
C SER A 381 -16.85 -9.56 -3.70
N LEU A 382 -15.60 -9.11 -3.52
CA LEU A 382 -15.21 -8.11 -2.50
C LEU A 382 -15.89 -6.71 -2.62
N ASN A 383 -16.80 -6.52 -3.57
CA ASN A 383 -17.62 -5.33 -3.70
C ASN A 383 -19.06 -5.61 -3.23
N SER A 384 -19.32 -5.26 -1.97
CA SER A 384 -20.62 -5.28 -1.31
C SER A 384 -21.56 -4.12 -1.67
N ASN A 385 -21.11 -3.16 -2.50
CA ASN A 385 -21.96 -2.06 -3.00
C ASN A 385 -22.79 -2.45 -4.25
N ARG A 386 -22.97 -3.73 -4.55
CA ARG A 386 -23.78 -4.19 -5.70
C ARG A 386 -25.23 -4.52 -5.34
N ASP A 387 -25.56 -4.53 -4.05
CA ASP A 387 -26.89 -4.92 -3.55
C ASP A 387 -27.67 -3.76 -2.90
N GLU A 388 -27.33 -2.50 -3.21
CA GLU A 388 -28.16 -1.31 -2.88
C GLU A 388 -28.76 -0.65 -4.13
#